data_AF-L5P0A8-F1
#
_entry.id   AF-L5P0A8-F1
#
_cell.length_a   1.000
_cell.length_b   1.000
_cell.length_c   1.000
_cell.angle_alpha   90.00
_cell.angle_beta   90.00
_cell.angle_gamma   90.00
#
_symmetry.space_group_name_H-M   'P 1'
#
loop_
_entity.id
_entity.type
_entity.pdbx_description
1 polymer ?
#
loop_
_entity_poly.entity_id
_entity_poly.type
_entity_poly.pdbx_seq_one_letter_code
_entity_poly.pdbx_strand_id
1 'polypeptide(L)'
;MNPYRLAKPLLFSLPPETAHRTIHGLLAAARGTPAEPLLERRYRVDDARLATRAFGLDFPNPVGVAAGFDKNAEIPTVLSALGFGHVEVGGVTAEPQPGNPRPRMFRLPEDEALINRMGLNNEGADAVGERLAAGPHPHIPVGVNLALSEVTPTEEAPEDYRYTYERVADGADYFVVNVSCPNSEGFRDLQNRDSLEAILGTLVDAGADPLLVKLSPDLPDPAVEDALEVVDDLGLDGVIASNTTTSRPDTLRNPNRAERGGLSGKPIEAEATNMIRFIAERTDVPVVGVGGVSDAESAYRKIRAGAEVVQLYTGLVYEGPSIARDINRGLLDLLDRDGFDDVADAVGSGL
;
A
#
# COMPACT_ATOMS: atom_id res chain seq x y z
N MET A 1 6.16 27.70 7.20
CA MET A 1 5.15 27.42 6.14
C MET A 1 5.59 26.20 5.35
N ASN A 2 4.69 25.23 5.14
CA ASN A 2 4.98 24.02 4.36
C ASN A 2 4.99 24.39 2.85
N PRO A 3 6.11 24.25 2.11
CA PRO A 3 6.17 24.55 0.67
C PRO A 3 5.10 23.83 -0.14
N TYR A 4 4.72 22.63 0.27
CA TYR A 4 3.66 21.86 -0.35
C TYR A 4 2.31 22.56 -0.28
N ARG A 5 1.97 23.21 0.83
CA ARG A 5 0.70 23.97 0.96
C ARG A 5 0.60 25.12 -0.05
N LEU A 6 1.74 25.68 -0.48
CA LEU A 6 1.78 26.71 -1.51
C LEU A 6 1.65 26.12 -2.92
N ALA A 7 2.23 24.94 -3.16
CA ALA A 7 2.15 24.25 -4.45
C ALA A 7 0.82 23.51 -4.67
N LYS A 8 0.15 23.08 -3.59
CA LYS A 8 -1.06 22.24 -3.62
C LYS A 8 -2.18 22.84 -4.50
N PRO A 9 -2.54 24.14 -4.44
CA PRO A 9 -3.57 24.70 -5.32
C PRO A 9 -3.23 24.55 -6.81
N LEU A 10 -1.95 24.74 -7.18
CA LEU A 10 -1.49 24.56 -8.56
C LEU A 10 -1.55 23.08 -8.97
N LEU A 11 -1.06 22.17 -8.13
CA LEU A 11 -1.14 20.73 -8.39
C LEU A 11 -2.59 20.25 -8.50
N PHE A 12 -3.49 20.79 -7.68
CA PHE A 12 -4.90 20.43 -7.67
C PHE A 12 -5.67 21.01 -8.86
N SER A 13 -5.14 22.02 -9.55
CA SER A 13 -5.67 22.51 -10.82
C SER A 13 -5.38 21.58 -12.01
N LEU A 14 -4.35 20.73 -11.91
CA LEU A 14 -4.04 19.72 -12.93
C LEU A 14 -4.93 18.49 -12.77
N PRO A 15 -5.20 17.73 -13.85
CA PRO A 15 -5.78 16.39 -13.75
C PRO A 15 -4.97 15.50 -12.80
N PRO A 16 -5.60 14.67 -11.95
CA PRO A 16 -4.90 13.87 -10.93
C PRO A 16 -3.74 13.04 -11.47
N GLU A 17 -3.95 12.32 -12.57
CA GLU A 17 -2.91 11.49 -13.19
C GLU A 17 -1.78 12.32 -13.84
N THR A 18 -2.06 13.56 -14.25
CA THR A 18 -1.01 14.48 -14.74
C THR A 18 -0.17 15.02 -13.58
N ALA A 19 -0.82 15.43 -12.48
CA ALA A 19 -0.13 15.86 -11.28
C ALA A 19 0.76 14.75 -10.71
N HIS A 20 0.22 13.53 -10.62
CA HIS A 20 0.96 12.36 -10.13
C HIS A 20 2.20 12.08 -11.00
N ARG A 21 2.05 11.98 -12.33
CA ARG A 21 3.20 11.79 -13.24
C ARG A 21 4.24 12.90 -13.14
N THR A 22 3.80 14.15 -12.96
CA THR A 22 4.72 15.29 -12.81
C THR A 22 5.52 15.19 -11.52
N ILE A 23 4.86 14.91 -10.38
CA ILE A 23 5.53 14.75 -9.09
C ILE A 23 6.43 13.53 -9.09
N HIS A 24 5.95 12.41 -9.60
CA HIS A 24 6.72 11.17 -9.70
C HIS A 24 7.99 11.40 -10.53
N GLY A 25 7.89 12.05 -11.70
CA GLY A 25 9.06 12.42 -12.51
C GLY A 25 10.03 13.39 -11.82
N LEU A 26 9.52 14.33 -11.00
CA LEU A 26 10.37 15.21 -10.18
C LEU A 26 11.10 14.44 -9.07
N LEU A 27 10.45 13.47 -8.43
CA LEU A 27 11.06 12.59 -7.45
C LEU A 27 12.12 11.70 -8.12
N ALA A 28 11.81 11.12 -9.29
CA ALA A 28 12.75 10.34 -10.07
C ALA A 28 13.99 11.16 -10.48
N ALA A 29 13.81 12.42 -10.85
CA ALA A 29 14.91 13.33 -11.16
C ALA A 29 15.77 13.70 -9.92
N ALA A 30 15.25 13.55 -8.71
CA ALA A 30 16.01 13.78 -7.47
C ALA A 30 16.89 12.58 -7.09
N ARG A 31 16.55 11.38 -7.56
CA ARG A 31 17.26 10.13 -7.28
C ARG A 31 18.75 10.21 -7.65
N GLY A 32 19.62 9.80 -6.74
CA GLY A 32 21.07 9.80 -6.92
C GLY A 32 21.71 11.19 -6.98
N THR A 33 20.94 12.26 -6.73
CA THR A 33 21.45 13.64 -6.67
C THR A 33 21.65 14.08 -5.21
N PRO A 34 22.38 15.18 -4.94
CA PRO A 34 22.47 15.74 -3.60
C PRO A 34 21.13 16.15 -2.97
N ALA A 35 20.03 16.20 -3.75
CA ALA A 35 18.70 16.45 -3.21
C ALA A 35 18.23 15.32 -2.30
N GLU A 36 18.57 14.06 -2.60
CA GLU A 36 18.12 12.89 -1.84
C GLU A 36 18.57 12.89 -0.37
N PRO A 37 19.87 13.05 -0.03
CA PRO A 37 20.29 13.17 1.38
C PRO A 37 19.75 14.44 2.06
N LEU A 38 19.44 15.51 1.30
CA LEU A 38 18.79 16.70 1.85
C LEU A 38 17.32 16.43 2.22
N LEU A 39 16.61 15.64 1.41
CA LEU A 39 15.27 15.16 1.72
C LEU A 39 15.32 14.28 2.96
N GLU A 40 16.23 13.31 3.01
CA GLU A 40 16.37 12.39 4.15
C GLU A 40 16.60 13.17 5.45
N ARG A 41 17.59 14.06 5.49
CA ARG A 41 17.84 14.91 6.67
C ARG A 41 16.63 15.75 7.08
N ARG A 42 15.78 16.12 6.13
CA ARG A 42 14.62 16.98 6.36
C ARG A 42 13.39 16.20 6.82
N TYR A 43 13.22 14.95 6.40
CA TYR A 43 11.99 14.20 6.59
C TYR A 43 12.15 12.96 7.48
N ARG A 44 13.34 12.37 7.60
CA ARG A 44 13.54 11.21 8.48
C ARG A 44 13.33 11.60 9.94
N VAL A 45 12.65 10.72 10.67
CA VAL A 45 12.55 10.72 12.14
C VAL A 45 13.28 9.47 12.60
N ASP A 46 14.24 9.63 13.49
CA ASP A 46 15.11 8.57 13.97
C ASP A 46 14.93 8.46 15.49
N ASP A 47 14.08 7.52 15.90
CA ASP A 47 13.75 7.23 17.30
C ASP A 47 13.47 5.72 17.40
N ALA A 48 14.18 5.02 18.27
CA ALA A 48 14.08 3.56 18.41
C ALA A 48 12.68 3.09 18.81
N ARG A 49 11.87 3.95 19.44
CA ARG A 49 10.49 3.66 19.82
C ARG A 49 9.54 3.52 18.63
N LEU A 50 9.97 3.95 17.44
CA LEU A 50 9.23 3.76 16.20
C LEU A 50 9.60 2.47 15.49
N ALA A 51 10.73 1.83 15.83
CA ALA A 51 11.16 0.62 15.13
C ALA A 51 10.12 -0.49 15.31
N THR A 52 9.84 -1.21 14.23
CA THR A 52 8.83 -2.28 14.19
C THR A 52 9.44 -3.52 13.54
N ARG A 53 9.04 -4.70 14.00
CA ARG A 53 9.39 -5.97 13.35
C ARG A 53 8.11 -6.67 12.92
N ALA A 54 8.03 -7.05 11.64
CA ALA A 54 6.88 -7.76 11.09
C ALA A 54 7.34 -8.69 9.96
N PHE A 55 6.72 -9.88 9.85
CA PHE A 55 7.01 -10.90 8.81
C PHE A 55 8.51 -11.11 8.56
N GLY A 56 9.27 -11.23 9.66
CA GLY A 56 10.72 -11.45 9.60
C GLY A 56 11.58 -10.23 9.28
N LEU A 57 11.00 -9.09 8.94
CA LEU A 57 11.70 -7.87 8.54
C LEU A 57 11.72 -6.80 9.66
N ASP A 58 12.74 -5.95 9.61
CA ASP A 58 12.92 -4.81 10.52
C ASP A 58 12.60 -3.49 9.78
N PHE A 59 11.67 -2.72 10.34
CA PHE A 59 11.20 -1.43 9.83
C PHE A 59 11.71 -0.32 10.75
N PRO A 60 12.34 0.75 10.24
CA PRO A 60 12.80 1.84 11.09
C PRO A 60 11.66 2.69 11.66
N ASN A 61 10.48 2.62 11.05
CA ASN A 61 9.23 3.22 11.53
C ASN A 61 8.03 2.51 10.88
N PRO A 62 6.81 2.59 11.44
CA PRO A 62 5.69 1.79 10.95
C PRO A 62 5.01 2.36 9.70
N VAL A 63 5.48 3.50 9.15
CA VAL A 63 4.73 4.25 8.12
C VAL A 63 5.28 3.99 6.73
N GLY A 64 4.52 3.31 5.88
CA GLY A 64 4.90 3.02 4.50
C GLY A 64 4.05 3.69 3.41
N VAL A 65 4.54 3.54 2.18
CA VAL A 65 3.81 3.91 0.97
C VAL A 65 3.09 2.67 0.43
N ALA A 66 1.78 2.80 0.18
CA ALA A 66 0.98 1.71 -0.39
C ALA A 66 1.25 1.52 -1.89
N ALA A 67 1.01 0.29 -2.39
CA ALA A 67 1.03 0.00 -3.83
C ALA A 67 0.19 0.98 -4.65
N GLY A 68 0.62 1.15 -5.89
CA GLY A 68 -0.02 1.99 -6.89
C GLY A 68 0.56 3.39 -6.98
N PHE A 69 1.36 3.83 -5.98
CA PHE A 69 2.04 5.12 -6.03
C PHE A 69 3.28 5.06 -6.92
N ASP A 70 4.17 4.10 -6.69
CA ASP A 70 5.30 3.82 -7.56
C ASP A 70 5.11 2.44 -8.21
N LYS A 71 4.43 2.42 -9.35
CA LYS A 71 4.00 1.17 -9.99
C LYS A 71 5.15 0.38 -10.62
N ASN A 72 6.22 1.07 -10.99
CA ASN A 72 7.31 0.52 -11.80
C ASN A 72 8.66 0.52 -11.07
N ALA A 73 8.66 0.67 -9.73
CA ALA A 73 9.87 0.74 -8.91
C ALA A 73 10.91 1.79 -9.35
N GLU A 74 10.44 2.98 -9.73
CA GLU A 74 11.30 4.05 -10.24
C GLU A 74 11.91 4.92 -9.13
N ILE A 75 11.22 5.05 -7.99
CA ILE A 75 11.55 5.97 -6.90
C ILE A 75 11.59 5.38 -5.46
N PRO A 76 11.83 4.07 -5.20
CA PRO A 76 11.86 3.56 -3.82
C PRO A 76 12.84 4.30 -2.89
N THR A 77 14.04 4.63 -3.37
CA THR A 77 15.06 5.33 -2.56
C THR A 77 14.64 6.75 -2.20
N VAL A 78 13.99 7.45 -3.11
CA VAL A 78 13.51 8.80 -2.86
C VAL A 78 12.33 8.79 -1.90
N LEU A 79 11.45 7.77 -1.98
CA LEU A 79 10.40 7.57 -0.99
C LEU A 79 10.99 7.26 0.40
N SER A 80 12.03 6.44 0.49
CA SER A 80 12.80 6.26 1.74
C SER A 80 13.34 7.59 2.29
N ALA A 81 13.92 8.42 1.42
CA ALA A 81 14.41 9.75 1.79
C ALA A 81 13.29 10.73 2.21
N LEU A 82 12.02 10.46 1.88
CA LEU A 82 10.88 11.21 2.42
C LEU A 82 10.44 10.74 3.82
N GLY A 83 11.19 9.82 4.44
CA GLY A 83 11.01 9.41 5.83
C GLY A 83 10.04 8.24 6.02
N PHE A 84 9.63 7.56 4.94
CA PHE A 84 8.85 6.32 5.03
C PHE A 84 9.72 5.16 5.54
N GLY A 85 9.12 4.27 6.32
CA GLY A 85 9.74 3.07 6.88
C GLY A 85 9.65 1.83 6.00
N HIS A 86 8.78 1.82 4.98
CA HIS A 86 8.78 0.83 3.88
C HIS A 86 8.05 1.37 2.66
N VAL A 87 8.20 0.68 1.51
CA VAL A 87 7.52 1.02 0.26
C VAL A 87 6.98 -0.26 -0.37
N GLU A 88 5.72 -0.25 -0.79
CA GLU A 88 5.15 -1.28 -1.65
C GLU A 88 5.03 -0.74 -3.08
N VAL A 89 5.75 -1.33 -4.04
CA VAL A 89 5.65 -1.01 -5.48
C VAL A 89 4.60 -1.90 -6.17
N GLY A 90 4.24 -1.60 -7.43
CA GLY A 90 3.23 -2.37 -8.18
C GLY A 90 1.80 -1.83 -8.04
N GLY A 91 0.72 -2.55 -8.34
CA GLY A 91 0.61 -3.94 -8.77
C GLY A 91 1.27 -4.22 -10.11
N VAL A 92 2.31 -5.05 -10.06
CA VAL A 92 3.09 -5.54 -11.20
C VAL A 92 2.37 -6.75 -11.77
N THR A 93 2.28 -6.81 -13.08
CA THR A 93 1.70 -7.95 -13.81
C THR A 93 2.79 -8.62 -14.64
N ALA A 94 2.60 -9.88 -15.04
CA ALA A 94 3.56 -10.59 -15.87
C ALA A 94 3.82 -9.81 -17.17
N GLU A 95 2.74 -9.38 -17.82
CA GLU A 95 2.78 -8.62 -19.08
C GLU A 95 2.61 -7.10 -18.84
N PRO A 96 3.27 -6.23 -19.62
CA PRO A 96 3.03 -4.79 -19.58
C PRO A 96 1.61 -4.46 -20.04
N GLN A 97 0.97 -3.48 -19.37
CA GLN A 97 -0.37 -3.04 -19.76
C GLN A 97 -0.60 -1.53 -19.57
N PRO A 98 -1.32 -0.87 -20.51
CA PRO A 98 -1.60 0.56 -20.43
C PRO A 98 -2.65 0.90 -19.36
N GLY A 99 -3.42 -0.10 -18.92
CA GLY A 99 -4.61 -0.01 -18.08
C GLY A 99 -5.80 0.69 -18.74
N ASN A 100 -6.83 0.97 -17.95
CA ASN A 100 -8.12 1.47 -18.46
C ASN A 100 -8.02 2.84 -19.18
N PRO A 101 -8.95 3.18 -20.08
CA PRO A 101 -8.98 4.49 -20.74
C PRO A 101 -9.07 5.68 -19.77
N ARG A 102 -8.42 6.79 -20.11
CA ARG A 102 -8.48 8.06 -19.34
C ARG A 102 -9.76 8.85 -19.69
N PRO A 103 -10.33 9.65 -18.75
CA PRO A 103 -9.91 9.85 -17.36
C PRO A 103 -10.32 8.69 -16.45
N ARG A 104 -9.41 8.33 -15.52
CA ARG A 104 -9.52 7.14 -14.67
C ARG A 104 -9.09 7.37 -13.22
N MET A 105 -8.82 8.61 -12.84
CA MET A 105 -8.49 9.02 -11.48
C MET A 105 -9.12 10.38 -11.19
N PHE A 106 -9.80 10.47 -10.06
CA PHE A 106 -10.65 11.60 -9.68
C PHE A 106 -10.33 11.99 -8.25
N ARG A 107 -10.09 13.29 -8.02
CA ARG A 107 -9.96 13.85 -6.67
C ARG A 107 -11.35 14.23 -6.14
N LEU A 108 -11.56 13.99 -4.85
CA LEU A 108 -12.71 14.48 -4.10
C LEU A 108 -12.19 15.37 -2.97
N PRO A 109 -11.83 16.65 -3.25
CA PRO A 109 -11.08 17.46 -2.30
C PRO A 109 -11.82 17.76 -1.00
N GLU A 110 -13.13 17.95 -1.06
CA GLU A 110 -13.98 18.16 0.12
C GLU A 110 -13.99 16.93 1.01
N ASP A 111 -13.79 15.73 0.46
CA ASP A 111 -13.87 14.47 1.18
C ASP A 111 -12.47 13.91 1.53
N GLU A 112 -11.38 14.61 1.17
CA GLU A 112 -10.00 14.14 1.33
C GLU A 112 -9.80 12.73 0.73
N ALA A 113 -10.39 12.52 -0.46
CA ALA A 113 -10.54 11.21 -1.06
C ALA A 113 -10.10 11.16 -2.53
N LEU A 114 -9.92 9.94 -3.04
CA LEU A 114 -9.73 9.65 -4.46
C LEU A 114 -10.69 8.54 -4.89
N ILE A 115 -11.20 8.64 -6.11
CA ILE A 115 -11.80 7.52 -6.84
C ILE A 115 -10.90 7.19 -8.02
N ASN A 116 -10.58 5.91 -8.23
CA ASN A 116 -9.76 5.49 -9.36
C ASN A 116 -10.26 4.19 -9.99
N ARG A 117 -10.05 4.09 -11.30
CA ARG A 117 -10.29 2.90 -12.12
C ARG A 117 -9.09 2.66 -13.04
N MET A 118 -7.89 2.61 -12.47
CA MET A 118 -6.64 2.65 -13.25
C MET A 118 -6.42 1.41 -14.13
N GLY A 119 -6.90 0.22 -13.71
CA GLY A 119 -6.73 -1.04 -14.44
C GLY A 119 -5.27 -1.51 -14.49
N LEU A 120 -4.59 -1.51 -13.32
CA LEU A 120 -3.23 -2.05 -13.16
C LEU A 120 -2.19 -1.58 -14.21
N ASN A 121 -2.26 -0.32 -14.68
CA ASN A 121 -1.27 0.16 -15.66
C ASN A 121 0.18 0.07 -15.13
N ASN A 122 1.05 -0.68 -15.80
CA ASN A 122 2.44 -0.91 -15.41
C ASN A 122 3.30 -1.38 -16.61
N GLU A 123 4.62 -1.46 -16.42
CA GLU A 123 5.59 -1.81 -17.46
C GLU A 123 5.95 -3.30 -17.56
N GLY A 124 5.26 -4.16 -16.82
CA GLY A 124 5.46 -5.61 -16.82
C GLY A 124 6.58 -6.07 -15.88
N ALA A 125 6.54 -7.34 -15.51
CA ALA A 125 7.42 -7.93 -14.51
C ALA A 125 8.90 -7.86 -14.91
N ASP A 126 9.22 -8.09 -16.19
CA ASP A 126 10.60 -8.05 -16.67
C ASP A 126 11.23 -6.65 -16.48
N ALA A 127 10.52 -5.58 -16.86
CA ALA A 127 11.03 -4.21 -16.74
C ALA A 127 11.10 -3.72 -15.29
N VAL A 128 10.20 -4.18 -14.43
CA VAL A 128 10.21 -3.84 -12.99
C VAL A 128 11.30 -4.63 -12.27
N GLY A 129 11.43 -5.93 -12.55
CA GLY A 129 12.47 -6.80 -12.03
C GLY A 129 13.87 -6.29 -12.36
N GLU A 130 14.13 -5.93 -13.62
CA GLU A 130 15.41 -5.33 -14.02
C GLU A 130 15.73 -4.05 -13.25
N ARG A 131 14.74 -3.19 -12.99
CA ARG A 131 14.94 -1.95 -12.22
C ARG A 131 15.24 -2.21 -10.76
N LEU A 132 14.54 -3.16 -10.15
CA LEU A 132 14.74 -3.55 -8.76
C LEU A 132 16.13 -4.18 -8.58
N ALA A 133 16.55 -5.06 -9.49
CA ALA A 133 17.85 -5.73 -9.43
C ALA A 133 19.04 -4.79 -9.75
N ALA A 134 18.87 -3.80 -10.63
CA ALA A 134 19.95 -2.91 -11.06
C ALA A 134 20.07 -1.61 -10.23
N GLY A 135 19.05 -1.27 -9.44
CA GLY A 135 18.97 -0.01 -8.70
C GLY A 135 19.77 0.01 -7.39
N PRO A 136 20.05 1.20 -6.82
CA PRO A 136 20.40 1.27 -5.42
C PRO A 136 19.18 0.83 -4.59
N HIS A 137 19.39 -0.14 -3.71
CA HIS A 137 18.36 -0.55 -2.76
C HIS A 137 18.22 0.51 -1.66
N PRO A 138 16.99 0.90 -1.30
CA PRO A 138 16.78 1.77 -0.15
C PRO A 138 17.16 1.06 1.15
N HIS A 139 17.37 1.83 2.22
CA HIS A 139 17.67 1.29 3.56
C HIS A 139 16.40 0.86 4.34
N ILE A 140 15.32 0.58 3.62
CA ILE A 140 14.01 0.21 4.16
C ILE A 140 13.46 -0.96 3.34
N PRO A 141 12.58 -1.80 3.91
CA PRO A 141 11.92 -2.86 3.16
C PRO A 141 11.17 -2.36 1.92
N VAL A 142 11.35 -3.05 0.80
CA VAL A 142 10.63 -2.87 -0.46
C VAL A 142 9.77 -4.09 -0.74
N GLY A 143 8.45 -3.91 -0.66
CA GLY A 143 7.49 -4.92 -1.07
C GLY A 143 7.14 -4.82 -2.54
N VAL A 144 6.89 -5.94 -3.20
CA VAL A 144 6.32 -5.96 -4.55
C VAL A 144 4.90 -6.51 -4.52
N ASN A 145 3.95 -5.67 -4.91
CA ASN A 145 2.56 -6.07 -5.14
C ASN A 145 2.46 -6.76 -6.49
N LEU A 146 2.11 -8.05 -6.48
CA LEU A 146 1.86 -8.89 -7.65
C LEU A 146 0.37 -8.86 -7.97
N ALA A 147 0.02 -8.79 -9.26
CA ALA A 147 -1.35 -8.81 -9.73
C ALA A 147 -1.45 -9.59 -11.05
N LEU A 148 -2.65 -10.08 -11.35
CA LEU A 148 -2.94 -10.78 -12.60
C LEU A 148 -2.89 -9.82 -13.81
N SER A 149 -2.17 -10.22 -14.86
CA SER A 149 -2.20 -9.52 -16.16
C SER A 149 -3.60 -9.53 -16.78
N GLU A 150 -4.05 -8.40 -17.32
CA GLU A 150 -5.41 -8.26 -17.90
C GLU A 150 -5.68 -9.21 -19.07
N VAL A 151 -4.63 -9.59 -19.81
CA VAL A 151 -4.74 -10.52 -20.94
C VAL A 151 -4.81 -11.99 -20.52
N THR A 152 -4.50 -12.31 -19.28
CA THR A 152 -4.38 -13.68 -18.79
C THR A 152 -5.73 -14.17 -18.25
N PRO A 153 -6.23 -15.33 -18.71
CA PRO A 153 -7.42 -15.95 -18.13
C PRO A 153 -7.25 -16.27 -16.64
N THR A 154 -8.33 -16.19 -15.88
CA THR A 154 -8.34 -16.45 -14.43
C THR A 154 -7.79 -17.84 -14.08
N GLU A 155 -8.03 -18.84 -14.92
CA GLU A 155 -7.55 -20.22 -14.74
C GLU A 155 -6.03 -20.35 -14.84
N GLU A 156 -5.37 -19.42 -15.53
CA GLU A 156 -3.92 -19.35 -15.68
C GLU A 156 -3.27 -18.41 -14.65
N ALA A 157 -4.07 -17.83 -13.74
CA ALA A 157 -3.58 -16.87 -12.76
C ALA A 157 -2.38 -17.35 -11.92
N PRO A 158 -2.36 -18.59 -11.38
CA PRO A 158 -1.21 -19.04 -10.58
C PRO A 158 0.14 -18.93 -11.31
N GLU A 159 0.18 -19.28 -12.60
CA GLU A 159 1.40 -19.20 -13.40
C GLU A 159 1.76 -17.75 -13.78
N ASP A 160 0.77 -16.86 -13.98
CA ASP A 160 0.99 -15.42 -14.20
C ASP A 160 1.60 -14.75 -12.96
N TYR A 161 1.08 -15.07 -11.78
CA TYR A 161 1.64 -14.63 -10.50
C TYR A 161 3.06 -15.16 -10.32
N ARG A 162 3.29 -16.45 -10.58
CA ARG A 162 4.62 -17.05 -10.52
C ARG A 162 5.61 -16.40 -11.47
N TYR A 163 5.23 -16.18 -12.73
CA TYR A 163 6.04 -15.48 -13.71
C TYR A 163 6.48 -14.12 -13.15
N THR A 164 5.52 -13.38 -12.61
CA THR A 164 5.77 -12.05 -12.04
C THR A 164 6.75 -12.13 -10.88
N TYR A 165 6.49 -13.03 -9.91
CA TYR A 165 7.34 -13.27 -8.75
C TYR A 165 8.79 -13.59 -9.14
N GLU A 166 9.01 -14.58 -10.01
CA GLU A 166 10.36 -15.02 -10.42
C GLU A 166 11.19 -13.88 -11.05
N ARG A 167 10.53 -12.84 -11.59
CA ARG A 167 11.18 -11.66 -12.18
C ARG A 167 11.57 -10.60 -11.18
N VAL A 168 10.82 -10.48 -10.09
CA VAL A 168 11.04 -9.43 -9.08
C VAL A 168 11.73 -9.94 -7.83
N ALA A 169 11.87 -11.27 -7.68
CA ALA A 169 12.34 -11.93 -6.47
C ALA A 169 13.70 -11.40 -5.97
N ASP A 170 14.66 -11.22 -6.87
CA ASP A 170 16.02 -10.80 -6.52
C ASP A 170 16.12 -9.36 -5.96
N GLY A 171 15.09 -8.53 -6.15
CA GLY A 171 15.14 -7.11 -5.81
C GLY A 171 14.07 -6.64 -4.81
N ALA A 172 13.33 -7.57 -4.21
CA ALA A 172 12.26 -7.29 -3.26
C ALA A 172 12.55 -7.93 -1.89
N ASP A 173 12.05 -7.32 -0.83
CA ASP A 173 12.17 -7.82 0.55
C ASP A 173 10.92 -8.57 1.02
N TYR A 174 9.76 -8.37 0.37
CA TYR A 174 8.53 -9.13 0.58
C TYR A 174 7.60 -9.05 -0.63
N PHE A 175 6.65 -9.99 -0.72
CA PHE A 175 5.73 -10.12 -1.85
C PHE A 175 4.29 -10.02 -1.38
N VAL A 176 3.44 -9.40 -2.19
CA VAL A 176 2.02 -9.22 -1.86
C VAL A 176 1.15 -9.71 -3.02
N VAL A 177 0.32 -10.71 -2.78
CA VAL A 177 -0.71 -11.13 -3.74
C VAL A 177 -1.92 -10.21 -3.63
N ASN A 178 -2.21 -9.51 -4.71
CA ASN A 178 -3.35 -8.60 -4.80
C ASN A 178 -4.48 -9.22 -5.61
N VAL A 179 -5.45 -9.84 -4.93
CA VAL A 179 -6.70 -10.32 -5.53
C VAL A 179 -7.85 -9.32 -5.38
N SER A 180 -7.60 -8.12 -4.86
CA SER A 180 -8.64 -7.20 -4.38
C SER A 180 -8.87 -5.97 -5.27
N CYS A 181 -8.25 -5.90 -6.45
CA CYS A 181 -8.41 -4.76 -7.36
C CYS A 181 -9.85 -4.66 -7.91
N PRO A 182 -10.63 -3.59 -7.61
CA PRO A 182 -12.01 -3.47 -8.08
C PRO A 182 -12.13 -2.99 -9.54
N ASN A 183 -11.00 -2.82 -10.22
CA ASN A 183 -10.90 -2.10 -11.50
C ASN A 183 -10.58 -3.00 -12.70
N SER A 184 -10.39 -4.29 -12.45
CA SER A 184 -10.07 -5.32 -13.44
C SER A 184 -11.18 -6.38 -13.41
N GLU A 185 -11.62 -6.85 -14.56
CA GLU A 185 -12.62 -7.93 -14.65
C GLU A 185 -12.01 -9.25 -14.11
N GLY A 186 -12.83 -10.13 -13.51
CA GLY A 186 -12.37 -11.43 -12.97
C GLY A 186 -11.79 -11.42 -11.54
N PHE A 187 -11.36 -10.28 -10.99
CA PHE A 187 -10.75 -10.22 -9.65
C PHE A 187 -11.70 -10.58 -8.50
N ARG A 188 -13.01 -10.51 -8.72
CA ARG A 188 -13.99 -11.01 -7.73
C ARG A 188 -13.93 -12.53 -7.60
N ASP A 189 -13.69 -13.23 -8.72
CA ASP A 189 -13.63 -14.68 -8.72
C ASP A 189 -12.31 -15.15 -8.08
N LEU A 190 -11.21 -14.40 -8.22
CA LEU A 190 -9.92 -14.69 -7.58
C LEU A 190 -9.93 -14.66 -6.04
N GLN A 191 -10.98 -14.13 -5.41
CA GLN A 191 -11.08 -14.03 -3.95
C GLN A 191 -11.77 -15.25 -3.31
N ASN A 192 -12.19 -16.24 -4.10
CA ASN A 192 -12.66 -17.51 -3.53
C ASN A 192 -11.49 -18.35 -3.00
N ARG A 193 -11.77 -19.23 -2.03
CA ARG A 193 -10.78 -20.07 -1.36
C ARG A 193 -9.92 -20.86 -2.34
N ASP A 194 -10.53 -21.63 -3.24
CA ASP A 194 -9.81 -22.49 -4.19
C ASP A 194 -8.82 -21.69 -5.06
N SER A 195 -9.19 -20.48 -5.47
CA SER A 195 -8.33 -19.60 -6.28
C SER A 195 -7.19 -19.00 -5.46
N LEU A 196 -7.47 -18.60 -4.21
CA LEU A 196 -6.45 -18.15 -3.27
C LEU A 196 -5.43 -19.25 -3.00
N GLU A 197 -5.89 -20.47 -2.67
CA GLU A 197 -5.02 -21.63 -2.43
C GLU A 197 -4.15 -21.95 -3.65
N ALA A 198 -4.73 -21.93 -4.85
CA ALA A 198 -3.99 -22.20 -6.08
C ALA A 198 -2.87 -21.16 -6.34
N ILE A 199 -3.19 -19.87 -6.21
CA ILE A 199 -2.22 -18.79 -6.46
C ILE A 199 -1.14 -18.77 -5.38
N LEU A 200 -1.55 -18.74 -4.11
CA LEU A 200 -0.63 -18.63 -2.98
C LEU A 200 0.23 -19.88 -2.86
N GLY A 201 -0.36 -21.08 -3.00
CA GLY A 201 0.38 -22.33 -2.98
C GLY A 201 1.43 -22.41 -4.07
N THR A 202 1.11 -21.96 -5.29
CA THR A 202 2.08 -21.90 -6.41
C THR A 202 3.26 -20.97 -6.10
N LEU A 203 3.02 -19.85 -5.42
CA LEU A 203 4.09 -18.92 -5.02
C LEU A 203 4.93 -19.45 -3.86
N VAL A 204 4.30 -20.08 -2.87
CA VAL A 204 5.00 -20.78 -1.78
C VAL A 204 5.91 -21.88 -2.34
N ASP A 205 5.40 -22.70 -3.27
CA ASP A 205 6.18 -23.73 -3.95
C ASP A 205 7.34 -23.17 -4.80
N ALA A 206 7.17 -21.95 -5.33
CA ALA A 206 8.22 -21.21 -6.03
C ALA A 206 9.24 -20.54 -5.07
N GLY A 207 8.99 -20.59 -3.76
CA GLY A 207 9.88 -20.08 -2.72
C GLY A 207 9.67 -18.61 -2.36
N ALA A 208 8.49 -18.04 -2.64
CA ALA A 208 8.16 -16.66 -2.24
C ALA A 208 8.10 -16.55 -0.71
N ASP A 209 8.96 -15.71 -0.14
CA ASP A 209 9.10 -15.50 1.31
C ASP A 209 9.76 -14.11 1.54
N PRO A 210 9.20 -13.22 2.38
CA PRO A 210 7.87 -13.28 2.99
C PRO A 210 6.73 -13.05 1.98
N LEU A 211 5.62 -13.76 2.14
CA LEU A 211 4.45 -13.69 1.25
C LEU A 211 3.20 -13.24 2.02
N LEU A 212 2.57 -12.17 1.53
CA LEU A 212 1.37 -11.58 2.12
C LEU A 212 0.20 -11.61 1.13
N VAL A 213 -1.03 -11.53 1.66
CA VAL A 213 -2.26 -11.37 0.86
C VAL A 213 -2.95 -10.04 1.13
N LYS A 214 -3.41 -9.33 0.09
CA LYS A 214 -4.11 -8.04 0.20
C LYS A 214 -5.60 -8.17 -0.06
N LEU A 215 -6.39 -7.91 0.98
CA LEU A 215 -7.83 -8.11 0.97
C LEU A 215 -8.61 -6.84 0.61
N SER A 216 -9.81 -7.05 0.06
CA SER A 216 -10.75 -5.97 -0.23
C SER A 216 -11.56 -5.62 1.02
N PRO A 217 -11.81 -4.33 1.32
CA PRO A 217 -12.73 -3.95 2.39
C PRO A 217 -14.18 -4.38 2.12
N ASP A 218 -14.51 -4.71 0.87
CA ASP A 218 -15.86 -5.10 0.47
C ASP A 218 -16.14 -6.60 0.69
N LEU A 219 -15.16 -7.38 1.21
CA LEU A 219 -15.37 -8.78 1.52
C LEU A 219 -16.28 -8.91 2.76
N PRO A 220 -17.31 -9.77 2.73
CA PRO A 220 -18.08 -10.08 3.92
C PRO A 220 -17.23 -10.91 4.90
N ASP A 221 -17.50 -10.76 6.20
CA ASP A 221 -16.77 -11.44 7.29
C ASP A 221 -16.46 -12.93 7.03
N PRO A 222 -17.40 -13.78 6.56
CA PRO A 222 -17.10 -15.19 6.29
C PRO A 222 -16.05 -15.39 5.18
N ALA A 223 -16.02 -14.52 4.16
CA ALA A 223 -15.01 -14.61 3.11
C ALA A 223 -13.64 -14.11 3.59
N VAL A 224 -13.61 -13.20 4.57
CA VAL A 224 -12.37 -12.83 5.25
C VAL A 224 -11.87 -14.00 6.08
N GLU A 225 -12.74 -14.68 6.83
CA GLU A 225 -12.40 -15.90 7.59
C GLU A 225 -11.86 -17.00 6.68
N ASP A 226 -12.52 -17.28 5.54
CA ASP A 226 -12.03 -18.25 4.54
C ASP A 226 -10.61 -17.89 4.05
N ALA A 227 -10.33 -16.59 3.82
CA ALA A 227 -9.00 -16.14 3.40
C ALA A 227 -7.94 -16.27 4.51
N LEU A 228 -8.33 -16.08 5.78
CA LEU A 228 -7.43 -16.30 6.92
C LEU A 228 -7.14 -17.78 7.15
N GLU A 229 -8.09 -18.67 6.90
CA GLU A 229 -7.82 -20.11 6.91
C GLU A 229 -6.77 -20.49 5.84
N VAL A 230 -6.81 -19.89 4.65
CA VAL A 230 -5.77 -20.11 3.62
C VAL A 230 -4.40 -19.55 4.05
N VAL A 231 -4.40 -18.38 4.72
CA VAL A 231 -3.18 -17.80 5.32
C VAL A 231 -2.52 -18.79 6.28
N ASP A 232 -3.31 -19.40 7.16
CA ASP A 232 -2.83 -20.37 8.15
C ASP A 232 -2.42 -21.71 7.50
N ASP A 233 -3.25 -22.24 6.58
CA ASP A 233 -3.03 -23.52 5.90
C ASP A 233 -1.73 -23.52 5.07
N LEU A 234 -1.41 -22.38 4.44
CA LEU A 234 -0.20 -22.20 3.64
C LEU A 234 0.98 -21.57 4.40
N GLY A 235 0.76 -21.15 5.65
CA GLY A 235 1.79 -20.52 6.48
C GLY A 235 2.31 -19.20 5.90
N LEU A 236 1.42 -18.32 5.44
CA LEU A 236 1.79 -17.00 4.94
C LEU A 236 2.29 -16.09 6.07
N ASP A 237 3.00 -15.02 5.72
CA ASP A 237 3.69 -14.18 6.70
C ASP A 237 2.88 -12.97 7.15
N GLY A 238 1.79 -12.62 6.45
CA GLY A 238 0.98 -11.47 6.84
C GLY A 238 -0.20 -11.16 5.93
N VAL A 239 -1.03 -10.23 6.40
CA VAL A 239 -2.25 -9.79 5.70
C VAL A 239 -2.27 -8.28 5.56
N ILE A 240 -2.67 -7.77 4.39
CA ILE A 240 -2.86 -6.35 4.14
C ILE A 240 -4.34 -5.99 4.12
N ALA A 241 -4.75 -5.14 5.06
CA ALA A 241 -6.12 -4.69 5.26
C ALA A 241 -6.19 -3.15 5.22
N SER A 242 -6.60 -2.51 4.13
CA SER A 242 -7.21 -3.12 2.93
C SER A 242 -7.01 -2.30 1.65
N ASN A 243 -7.54 -2.82 0.53
CA ASN A 243 -7.62 -2.11 -0.75
C ASN A 243 -8.71 -1.01 -0.75
N THR A 244 -9.03 -0.45 -1.90
CA THR A 244 -10.10 0.55 -2.08
C THR A 244 -11.49 -0.09 -2.06
N THR A 245 -12.51 0.61 -1.56
CA THR A 245 -13.92 0.15 -1.56
C THR A 245 -14.69 0.57 -2.81
N THR A 246 -15.63 -0.24 -3.26
CA THR A 246 -16.63 0.15 -4.27
C THR A 246 -17.85 0.85 -3.66
N SER A 247 -17.99 0.83 -2.34
CA SER A 247 -19.02 1.55 -1.60
C SER A 247 -18.95 3.06 -1.84
N ARG A 248 -20.11 3.71 -1.74
CA ARG A 248 -20.26 5.17 -1.88
C ARG A 248 -21.09 5.70 -0.71
N PRO A 249 -20.44 6.06 0.41
CA PRO A 249 -21.14 6.62 1.56
C PRO A 249 -21.94 7.88 1.16
N ASP A 250 -23.16 8.00 1.68
CA ASP A 250 -24.01 9.18 1.42
C ASP A 250 -23.42 10.49 1.97
N THR A 251 -22.42 10.38 2.85
CA THR A 251 -21.65 11.49 3.42
C THR A 251 -20.69 12.15 2.41
N LEU A 252 -20.42 11.53 1.26
CA LEU A 252 -19.57 12.10 0.21
C LEU A 252 -20.19 13.35 -0.39
N ARG A 253 -19.40 14.44 -0.42
CA ARG A 253 -19.85 15.78 -0.84
C ARG A 253 -19.46 16.10 -2.27
N ASN A 254 -18.32 15.62 -2.74
CA ASN A 254 -17.81 15.99 -4.06
C ASN A 254 -18.63 15.31 -5.19
N PRO A 255 -18.96 16.02 -6.28
CA PRO A 255 -19.69 15.44 -7.42
C PRO A 255 -19.04 14.23 -8.08
N ASN A 256 -17.70 14.11 -8.02
CA ASN A 256 -16.97 12.94 -8.52
C ASN A 256 -17.33 11.66 -7.76
N ARG A 257 -18.11 11.70 -6.68
CA ARG A 257 -18.70 10.51 -6.05
C ARG A 257 -19.47 9.62 -7.03
N ALA A 258 -19.99 10.19 -8.12
CA ALA A 258 -20.67 9.47 -9.20
C ALA A 258 -19.73 8.65 -10.10
N GLU A 259 -18.42 8.83 -9.99
CA GLU A 259 -17.43 8.10 -10.78
C GLU A 259 -17.33 6.63 -10.35
N ARG A 260 -17.18 5.74 -11.33
CA ARG A 260 -16.90 4.32 -11.11
C ARG A 260 -15.46 4.09 -10.67
N GLY A 261 -15.24 3.02 -9.90
CA GLY A 261 -13.93 2.55 -9.45
C GLY A 261 -13.84 2.44 -7.93
N GLY A 262 -12.63 2.22 -7.43
CA GLY A 262 -12.35 2.16 -6.00
C GLY A 262 -12.23 3.54 -5.34
N LEU A 263 -12.93 3.75 -4.22
CA LEU A 263 -12.83 4.89 -3.31
C LEU A 263 -11.73 4.65 -2.28
N SER A 264 -10.96 5.70 -1.99
CA SER A 264 -9.88 5.71 -1.01
C SER A 264 -9.80 7.03 -0.26
N GLY A 265 -9.02 7.07 0.81
CA GLY A 265 -8.82 8.26 1.64
C GLY A 265 -9.70 8.24 2.88
N LYS A 266 -9.97 9.42 3.44
CA LYS A 266 -10.67 9.58 4.72
C LYS A 266 -12.02 8.88 4.84
N PRO A 267 -12.87 8.80 3.79
CA PRO A 267 -14.19 8.18 3.91
C PRO A 267 -14.16 6.67 4.21
N ILE A 268 -13.06 5.98 3.88
CA ILE A 268 -12.94 4.52 4.07
C ILE A 268 -12.25 4.15 5.38
N GLU A 269 -11.83 5.16 6.15
CA GLU A 269 -10.93 4.97 7.28
C GLU A 269 -11.54 4.08 8.37
N ALA A 270 -12.80 4.33 8.74
CA ALA A 270 -13.47 3.59 9.80
C ALA A 270 -13.69 2.12 9.42
N GLU A 271 -14.14 1.87 8.19
CA GLU A 271 -14.36 0.52 7.66
C GLU A 271 -13.05 -0.26 7.58
N ALA A 272 -11.99 0.36 7.03
CA ALA A 272 -10.67 -0.27 6.97
C ALA A 272 -10.10 -0.56 8.36
N THR A 273 -10.29 0.33 9.34
CA THR A 273 -9.84 0.09 10.73
C THR A 273 -10.64 -1.01 11.43
N ASN A 274 -11.93 -1.14 11.14
CA ASN A 274 -12.72 -2.26 11.64
C ASN A 274 -12.29 -3.59 11.03
N MET A 275 -11.96 -3.62 9.73
CA MET A 275 -11.43 -4.82 9.09
C MET A 275 -10.07 -5.24 9.69
N ILE A 276 -9.18 -4.28 9.98
CA ILE A 276 -7.92 -4.55 10.69
C ILE A 276 -8.19 -5.21 12.03
N ARG A 277 -9.09 -4.64 12.85
CA ARG A 277 -9.50 -5.24 14.13
C ARG A 277 -10.02 -6.66 13.96
N PHE A 278 -10.93 -6.85 13.01
CA PHE A 278 -11.54 -8.15 12.74
C PHE A 278 -10.49 -9.22 12.41
N ILE A 279 -9.52 -8.88 11.55
CA ILE A 279 -8.43 -9.78 11.15
C ILE A 279 -7.49 -10.04 12.32
N ALA A 280 -7.04 -9.00 13.03
CA ALA A 280 -6.08 -9.12 14.13
C ALA A 280 -6.59 -9.98 15.30
N GLU A 281 -7.91 -10.07 15.51
CA GLU A 281 -8.52 -10.97 16.50
C GLU A 281 -8.51 -12.46 16.08
N ARG A 282 -8.18 -12.75 14.81
CA ARG A 282 -8.42 -14.06 14.16
C ARG A 282 -7.18 -14.64 13.48
N THR A 283 -6.02 -13.98 13.57
CA THR A 283 -4.78 -14.50 13.03
C THR A 283 -3.60 -14.12 13.92
N ASP A 284 -2.56 -14.94 13.88
CA ASP A 284 -1.30 -14.70 14.58
C ASP A 284 -0.25 -14.02 13.68
N VAL A 285 -0.52 -13.89 12.38
CA VAL A 285 0.40 -13.24 11.44
C VAL A 285 0.23 -11.71 11.45
N PRO A 286 1.31 -10.93 11.26
CA PRO A 286 1.22 -9.48 11.22
C PRO A 286 0.23 -8.92 10.19
N VAL A 287 -0.42 -7.82 10.56
CA VAL A 287 -1.38 -7.06 9.75
C VAL A 287 -0.79 -5.72 9.31
N VAL A 288 -0.79 -5.49 8.00
CA VAL A 288 -0.49 -4.18 7.41
C VAL A 288 -1.79 -3.37 7.30
N GLY A 289 -1.89 -2.29 8.06
CA GLY A 289 -3.06 -1.43 8.11
C GLY A 289 -3.08 -0.35 7.02
N VAL A 290 -4.04 -0.41 6.10
CA VAL A 290 -4.15 0.49 4.95
C VAL A 290 -5.54 1.11 4.87
N GLY A 291 -5.64 2.32 4.33
CA GLY A 291 -6.91 2.99 4.04
C GLY A 291 -7.26 4.11 5.03
N GLY A 292 -7.26 5.35 4.54
CA GLY A 292 -7.62 6.53 5.34
C GLY A 292 -6.54 7.04 6.29
N VAL A 293 -5.29 6.59 6.17
CA VAL A 293 -4.16 7.15 6.94
C VAL A 293 -3.75 8.50 6.36
N SER A 294 -3.97 9.57 7.13
CA SER A 294 -3.68 10.96 6.76
C SER A 294 -2.92 11.76 7.82
N ASP A 295 -2.84 11.25 9.05
CA ASP A 295 -2.22 11.90 10.20
C ASP A 295 -1.83 10.87 11.29
N ALA A 296 -1.19 11.34 12.36
CA ALA A 296 -0.73 10.46 13.43
C ALA A 296 -1.87 9.71 14.15
N GLU A 297 -3.01 10.36 14.37
CA GLU A 297 -4.16 9.73 15.04
C GLU A 297 -4.79 8.63 14.17
N SER A 298 -4.89 8.83 12.85
CA SER A 298 -5.37 7.80 11.91
C SER A 298 -4.42 6.59 11.83
N ALA A 299 -3.10 6.81 11.80
CA ALA A 299 -2.11 5.73 11.88
C ALA A 299 -2.21 4.98 13.22
N TYR A 300 -2.23 5.72 14.32
CA TYR A 300 -2.28 5.17 15.66
C TYR A 300 -3.55 4.37 15.94
N ARG A 301 -4.71 4.82 15.43
CA ARG A 301 -5.96 4.05 15.51
C ARG A 301 -5.88 2.70 14.81
N LYS A 302 -5.13 2.59 13.71
CA LYS A 302 -4.89 1.29 13.04
C LYS A 302 -3.91 0.43 13.82
N ILE A 303 -2.84 1.03 14.36
CA ILE A 303 -1.88 0.32 15.22
C ILE A 303 -2.59 -0.29 16.43
N ARG A 304 -3.38 0.51 17.14
CA ARG A 304 -4.19 0.05 18.27
C ARG A 304 -5.27 -0.98 17.88
N ALA A 305 -5.70 -0.99 16.62
CA ALA A 305 -6.61 -2.00 16.09
C ALA A 305 -5.90 -3.32 15.71
N GLY A 306 -4.57 -3.40 15.86
CA GLY A 306 -3.80 -4.62 15.63
C GLY A 306 -2.87 -4.59 14.42
N ALA A 307 -2.67 -3.45 13.76
CA ALA A 307 -1.69 -3.35 12.68
C ALA A 307 -0.27 -3.08 13.21
N GLU A 308 0.71 -3.89 12.84
CA GLU A 308 2.13 -3.66 13.16
C GLU A 308 2.67 -2.48 12.36
N VAL A 309 2.35 -2.42 11.06
CA VAL A 309 2.75 -1.32 10.16
C VAL A 309 1.54 -0.79 9.40
N VAL A 310 1.62 0.46 8.93
CA VAL A 310 0.54 1.12 8.20
C VAL A 310 1.03 1.65 6.86
N GLN A 311 0.16 1.64 5.84
CA GLN A 311 0.47 2.25 4.54
C GLN A 311 -0.49 3.39 4.21
N LEU A 312 0.03 4.36 3.45
CA LEU A 312 -0.75 5.48 2.93
C LEU A 312 -0.51 5.71 1.43
N TYR A 313 -1.56 6.19 0.77
CA TYR A 313 -1.51 6.72 -0.60
C TYR A 313 -2.18 8.09 -0.60
N THR A 314 -3.48 8.13 -0.32
CA THR A 314 -4.28 9.35 -0.41
C THR A 314 -3.78 10.41 0.55
N GLY A 315 -3.33 10.04 1.75
CA GLY A 315 -2.67 10.96 2.68
C GLY A 315 -1.50 11.72 2.03
N LEU A 316 -0.63 11.05 1.27
CA LEU A 316 0.49 11.70 0.58
C LEU A 316 0.02 12.71 -0.49
N VAL A 317 -1.11 12.44 -1.13
CA VAL A 317 -1.72 13.36 -2.12
C VAL A 317 -2.31 14.60 -1.46
N TYR A 318 -2.76 14.54 -0.21
CA TYR A 318 -3.39 15.68 0.47
C TYR A 318 -2.43 16.44 1.40
N GLU A 319 -1.55 15.74 2.11
CA GLU A 319 -0.64 16.33 3.10
C GLU A 319 0.77 16.58 2.55
N GLY A 320 1.14 15.87 1.48
CA GLY A 320 2.40 16.05 0.77
C GLY A 320 3.59 15.37 1.44
N PRO A 321 4.82 15.73 1.03
CA PRO A 321 6.03 14.96 1.34
C PRO A 321 6.43 14.95 2.83
N SER A 322 5.81 15.76 3.67
CA SER A 322 6.09 15.74 5.12
C SER A 322 5.29 14.69 5.89
N ILE A 323 4.31 14.02 5.26
CA ILE A 323 3.34 13.19 5.97
C ILE A 323 3.98 12.10 6.83
N ALA A 324 4.96 11.34 6.32
CA ALA A 324 5.61 10.28 7.09
C ALA A 324 6.28 10.84 8.36
N ARG A 325 7.04 11.93 8.22
CA ARG A 325 7.65 12.65 9.33
C ARG A 325 6.63 13.13 10.35
N ASP A 326 5.54 13.72 9.87
CA ASP A 326 4.52 14.35 10.71
C ASP A 326 3.73 13.27 11.48
N ILE A 327 3.45 12.13 10.84
CA ILE A 327 2.89 10.93 11.49
C ILE A 327 3.86 10.39 12.54
N ASN A 328 5.11 10.11 12.18
CA ASN A 328 6.09 9.54 13.11
C ASN A 328 6.32 10.38 14.36
N ARG A 329 6.37 11.72 14.23
CA ARG A 329 6.44 12.61 15.39
C ARG A 329 5.19 12.56 16.24
N GLY A 330 4.02 12.59 15.61
CA GLY A 330 2.77 12.49 16.35
C GLY A 330 2.59 11.13 17.02
N LEU A 331 3.10 10.03 16.43
CA LEU A 331 3.11 8.72 17.08
C LEU A 331 3.88 8.77 18.40
N LEU A 332 5.08 9.37 18.43
CA LEU A 332 5.84 9.55 19.67
C LEU A 332 5.03 10.30 20.75
N ASP A 333 4.36 11.40 20.36
CA ASP A 333 3.50 12.16 21.27
C ASP A 333 2.32 11.31 21.80
N LEU A 334 1.76 10.42 20.96
CA LEU A 334 0.64 9.53 21.31
C LEU A 334 1.08 8.37 22.20
N LEU A 335 2.27 7.82 21.98
CA LEU A 335 2.89 6.81 22.85
C LEU A 335 3.14 7.39 24.24
N ASP A 336 3.74 8.58 24.31
CA ASP A 336 3.95 9.29 25.59
C ASP A 336 2.62 9.59 26.31
N ARG A 337 1.56 9.94 25.55
CA ARG A 337 0.23 10.22 26.10
C ARG A 337 -0.40 8.98 26.75
N ASP A 338 -0.30 7.84 26.07
CA ASP A 338 -0.99 6.61 26.49
C ASP A 338 -0.10 5.69 27.35
N GLY A 339 1.17 6.03 27.52
CA GLY A 339 2.10 5.35 28.42
C GLY A 339 2.73 4.09 27.83
N PHE A 340 2.96 4.06 26.52
CA PHE A 340 3.65 2.98 25.81
C PHE A 340 5.14 3.28 25.66
N ASP A 341 6.01 2.28 25.84
CA ASP A 341 7.46 2.48 25.74
C ASP A 341 7.88 2.57 24.26
N ASP A 342 7.25 1.78 23.38
CA ASP A 342 7.42 1.83 21.94
C ASP A 342 6.14 1.50 21.15
N VAL A 343 6.22 1.58 19.82
CA VAL A 343 5.07 1.33 18.95
C VAL A 343 4.54 -0.10 19.04
N ALA A 344 5.40 -1.08 19.33
CA ALA A 344 4.99 -2.48 19.42
C ALA A 344 4.04 -2.69 20.62
N ASP A 345 4.28 -2.00 21.74
CA ASP A 345 3.38 -2.03 22.90
C ASP A 345 1.97 -1.49 22.59
N ALA A 346 1.86 -0.60 21.61
CA ALA A 346 0.58 -0.03 21.20
C ALA A 346 -0.22 -0.94 20.27
N VAL A 347 0.43 -1.91 19.61
CA VAL A 347 -0.20 -2.84 18.66
C VAL A 347 -1.29 -3.63 19.38
N GLY A 348 -2.52 -3.58 18.85
CA GLY A 348 -3.66 -4.32 19.41
C GLY A 348 -4.15 -3.84 20.79
N SER A 349 -3.57 -2.77 21.35
CA SER A 349 -3.98 -2.22 22.67
C SER A 349 -5.40 -1.64 22.72
N GLY A 350 -6.10 -1.59 21.59
CA GLY A 350 -7.50 -1.17 21.45
C GLY A 350 -8.41 -2.28 20.92
N LEU A 351 -7.96 -3.53 20.95
CA LEU A 351 -8.78 -4.73 20.76
C LEU A 351 -9.70 -4.97 21.97
#